data_AF-R5FWT5-F1
#
_entry.id   AF-R5FWT5-F1
#
_cell.length_a   1.000
_cell.length_b   1.000
_cell.length_c   1.000
_cell.angle_alpha   90.00
_cell.angle_beta   90.00
_cell.angle_gamma   90.00
#
_symmetry.space_group_name_H-M   'P 1'
#
loop_
_entity.id
_entity.type
_entity.pdbx_description
1 polymer ?
#
loop_
_entity_poly.entity_id
_entity_poly.type
_entity_poly.pdbx_seq_one_letter_code
_entity_poly.pdbx_strand_id
1 'polypeptide(L)'
;MKRANKRDLILLWEKVGFIVNLSQMLEYNLANILAFDEILREFESTDSMFVFEYNEFVERANNWYKELSKRTFGGNFRRAKEIKFFTKESEELLSKAIEKRNFIVHRLFKEDLQKNYLETNPKFYFNELEETISLLNSINEGLVEIFKKQKQEHKFIW
;
A
#
# COMPACT_ATOMS: atom_id res chain seq x y z
N MET A 1 0.06 -39.96 4.89
CA MET A 1 0.37 -38.63 4.31
C MET A 1 1.82 -38.29 4.58
N LYS A 2 2.57 -37.83 3.58
CA LYS A 2 3.94 -37.35 3.76
C LYS A 2 3.86 -35.93 4.33
N ARG A 3 4.47 -35.68 5.49
CA ARG A 3 4.53 -34.33 6.07
C ARG A 3 5.32 -33.41 5.16
N ALA A 4 4.88 -32.15 5.07
CA ALA A 4 5.56 -31.10 4.33
C ALA A 4 7.02 -30.94 4.77
N ASN A 5 7.87 -30.60 3.81
CA ASN A 5 9.25 -30.25 4.11
C ASN A 5 9.29 -28.93 4.90
N LYS A 6 10.01 -28.90 6.02
CA LYS A 6 10.23 -27.70 6.85
C LYS A 6 10.69 -26.49 6.01
N ARG A 7 11.51 -26.72 4.98
CA ARG A 7 11.98 -25.65 4.08
C ARG A 7 10.86 -24.99 3.30
N ASP A 8 9.90 -25.77 2.80
CA ASP A 8 8.78 -25.24 2.01
C ASP A 8 7.83 -24.43 2.89
N LEU A 9 7.65 -24.84 4.15
CA LEU A 9 6.90 -24.07 5.14
C LEU A 9 7.59 -22.73 5.46
N ILE A 10 8.91 -22.73 5.70
CA ILE A 10 9.66 -21.49 5.94
C ILE A 10 9.52 -20.52 4.77
N LEU A 11 9.71 -21.01 3.53
CA LEU A 11 9.55 -20.18 2.33
C LEU A 11 8.14 -19.61 2.19
N LEU A 12 7.11 -20.37 2.56
CA LEU A 12 5.73 -19.86 2.59
C LEU A 12 5.61 -18.69 3.56
N TRP A 13 6.11 -18.86 4.79
CA TRP A 13 6.04 -17.83 5.83
C TRP A 13 6.83 -16.58 5.45
N GLU A 14 8.00 -16.73 4.84
CA GLU A 14 8.78 -15.61 4.32
C GLU A 14 8.00 -14.81 3.27
N LYS A 15 7.34 -15.50 2.33
CA LYS A 15 6.49 -14.85 1.31
C LYS A 15 5.29 -14.13 1.93
N VAL A 16 4.61 -14.75 2.89
CA VAL A 16 3.50 -14.12 3.63
C VAL A 16 3.98 -12.88 4.37
N GLY A 17 5.09 -12.97 5.10
CA GLY A 17 5.70 -11.84 5.80
C GLY A 17 6.07 -10.71 4.84
N PHE A 18 6.63 -11.05 3.68
CA PHE A 18 6.98 -10.07 2.66
C PHE A 18 5.75 -9.36 2.08
N ILE A 19 4.65 -10.08 1.83
CA ILE A 19 3.37 -9.49 1.40
C ILE A 19 2.83 -8.51 2.45
N VAL A 20 2.92 -8.85 3.74
CA VAL A 20 2.51 -7.96 4.83
C VAL A 20 3.35 -6.68 4.82
N ASN A 21 4.67 -6.80 4.68
CA ASN A 21 5.56 -5.66 4.61
C ASN A 21 5.28 -4.76 3.39
N LEU A 22 5.10 -5.35 2.20
CA LEU A 22 4.75 -4.59 0.99
C LEU A 22 3.40 -3.88 1.15
N SER A 23 2.43 -4.52 1.81
CA SER A 23 1.14 -3.90 2.10
C SER A 23 1.30 -2.64 2.97
N GLN A 24 2.14 -2.71 4.02
CA GLN A 24 2.42 -1.57 4.88
C GLN A 24 3.14 -0.44 4.12
N MET A 25 4.08 -0.76 3.22
CA MET A 25 4.75 0.22 2.38
C MET A 25 3.78 0.94 1.44
N LEU A 26 2.86 0.21 0.83
CA LEU A 26 1.81 0.79 0.00
C LEU A 26 0.88 1.71 0.80
N GLU A 27 0.45 1.30 2.00
CA GLU A 27 -0.36 2.15 2.89
C GLU A 27 0.38 3.46 3.22
N TYR A 28 1.66 3.35 3.56
CA TYR A 28 2.52 4.49 3.86
C TYR A 28 2.64 5.44 2.66
N ASN A 29 2.93 4.91 1.47
CA ASN A 29 3.10 5.73 0.27
C ASN A 29 1.80 6.39 -0.15
N LEU A 30 0.69 5.67 -0.08
CA LEU A 30 -0.63 6.22 -0.37
C LEU A 30 -0.99 7.32 0.63
N ALA A 31 -0.70 7.12 1.92
CA ALA A 31 -0.94 8.15 2.94
C ALA A 31 -0.13 9.42 2.69
N ASN A 32 1.13 9.29 2.26
CA ASN A 32 1.95 10.44 1.91
C ASN A 32 1.44 11.16 0.66
N ILE A 33 1.02 10.43 -0.38
CA ILE A 33 0.44 11.04 -1.59
C ILE A 33 -0.82 11.86 -1.25
N LEU A 34 -1.68 11.31 -0.40
CA LEU A 34 -2.89 11.99 0.10
C LEU A 34 -2.53 13.27 0.88
N ALA A 35 -1.59 13.16 1.82
CA ALA A 35 -1.18 14.30 2.65
C ALA A 35 -0.52 15.41 1.81
N PHE A 36 0.29 15.05 0.80
CA PHE A 36 0.91 16.03 -0.10
C PHE A 36 -0.10 16.69 -1.04
N ASP A 37 -1.08 15.96 -1.58
CA ASP A 37 -2.14 16.56 -2.43
C ASP A 37 -2.94 17.62 -1.65
N GLU A 38 -3.31 17.31 -0.41
CA GLU A 38 -4.06 18.25 0.44
C GLU A 38 -3.26 19.54 0.69
N ILE A 39 -1.94 19.42 0.89
CA ILE A 39 -1.05 20.58 1.02
C ILE A 39 -0.92 21.35 -0.30
N LEU A 40 -0.74 20.66 -1.43
CA LEU A 40 -0.57 21.31 -2.73
C LEU A 40 -1.82 22.14 -3.11
N ARG A 41 -3.02 21.66 -2.81
CA ARG A 41 -4.27 22.42 -3.06
C ARG A 41 -4.34 23.73 -2.27
N GLU A 42 -3.83 23.74 -1.05
CA GLU A 42 -3.76 24.95 -0.22
C GLU A 42 -2.67 25.92 -0.71
N PHE A 43 -1.63 25.41 -1.36
CA PHE A 43 -0.64 26.24 -2.04
C PHE A 43 -1.18 26.86 -3.33
N GLU A 44 -1.90 26.10 -4.16
CA GLU A 44 -2.50 26.60 -5.40
C GLU A 44 -3.54 27.71 -5.17
N SER A 45 -4.13 27.78 -3.97
CA SER A 45 -5.08 28.83 -3.59
C SER A 45 -4.43 30.10 -3.03
N THR A 46 -3.11 30.12 -2.83
CA THR A 46 -2.40 31.20 -2.13
C THR A 46 -1.10 31.60 -2.85
N ASP A 47 -1.03 32.82 -3.39
CA ASP A 47 0.12 33.31 -4.21
C ASP A 47 1.47 33.42 -3.45
N SER A 48 1.46 33.40 -2.12
CA SER A 48 2.67 33.41 -1.29
C SER A 48 2.36 32.92 0.11
N MET A 49 3.37 32.37 0.81
CA MET A 49 3.22 31.78 2.14
C MET A 49 4.39 32.15 3.06
N PHE A 50 4.08 32.56 4.29
CA PHE A 50 5.06 32.85 5.31
C PHE A 50 5.63 31.57 5.94
N VAL A 51 6.84 31.64 6.49
CA VAL A 51 7.55 30.50 7.10
C VAL A 51 6.77 29.84 8.24
N PHE A 52 5.99 30.61 9.01
CA PHE A 52 5.17 30.04 10.09
C PHE A 52 3.99 29.23 9.53
N GLU A 53 3.37 29.69 8.44
CA GLU A 53 2.31 28.95 7.74
C GLU A 53 2.87 27.64 7.19
N TYR A 54 4.07 27.67 6.57
CA TYR A 54 4.80 26.48 6.13
C TYR A 54 5.01 25.46 7.28
N ASN A 55 5.42 25.93 8.46
CA ASN A 55 5.61 25.04 9.61
C ASN A 55 4.28 24.43 10.10
N GLU A 56 3.18 25.18 10.09
CA GLU A 56 1.85 24.63 10.36
C GLU A 56 1.41 23.60 9.31
N PHE A 57 1.86 23.72 8.05
CA PHE A 57 1.64 22.69 7.02
C PHE A 57 2.44 21.41 7.31
N VAL A 58 3.71 21.54 7.71
CA VAL A 58 4.53 20.37 8.09
C VAL A 58 3.91 19.62 9.28
N GLU A 59 3.43 20.35 10.28
CA GLU A 59 2.70 19.74 11.39
C GLU A 59 1.39 19.08 10.95
N ARG A 60 0.62 19.71 10.06
CA ARG A 60 -0.60 19.11 9.48
C ARG A 60 -0.30 17.84 8.70
N ALA A 61 0.73 17.79 7.85
CA ALA A 61 1.15 16.57 7.15
C ALA A 61 1.49 15.43 8.12
N ASN A 62 2.25 15.73 9.17
CA ASN A 62 2.62 14.75 10.20
C ASN A 62 1.39 14.24 10.98
N ASN A 63 0.43 15.11 11.27
CA ASN A 63 -0.84 14.74 11.89
C ASN A 63 -1.71 13.91 10.94
N TRP A 64 -1.74 14.26 9.64
CA TRP A 64 -2.43 13.49 8.61
C TRP A 64 -1.88 12.08 8.46
N TYR A 65 -0.55 11.93 8.49
CA TYR A 65 0.09 10.62 8.54
C TYR A 65 -0.36 9.81 9.77
N LYS A 66 -0.36 10.44 10.96
CA LYS A 66 -0.86 9.81 12.20
C LYS A 66 -2.32 9.38 12.06
N GLU A 67 -3.19 10.19 11.46
CA GLU A 67 -4.60 9.86 11.26
C GLU A 67 -4.81 8.76 10.21
N LEU A 68 -4.07 8.78 9.10
CA LEU A 68 -4.15 7.77 8.04
C LEU A 68 -3.54 6.43 8.48
N SER A 69 -2.55 6.43 9.37
CA SER A 69 -1.97 5.22 9.96
C SER A 69 -2.97 4.45 10.85
N LYS A 70 -4.03 5.11 11.33
CA LYS A 70 -5.10 4.47 12.11
C LYS A 70 -6.17 3.83 11.21
N ARG A 71 -6.12 4.07 9.90
CA ARG A 71 -7.11 3.60 8.93
C ARG A 71 -6.59 2.36 8.21
N THR A 72 -7.53 1.51 7.77
CA THR A 72 -7.20 0.32 6.99
C THR A 72 -6.78 0.70 5.56
N PHE A 73 -6.00 -0.15 4.90
CA PHE A 73 -5.64 -0.01 3.48
C PHE A 73 -6.82 0.44 2.61
N GLY A 74 -7.96 -0.27 2.72
CA GLY A 74 -9.15 0.01 1.92
C GLY A 74 -9.85 1.33 2.27
N GLY A 75 -9.65 1.84 3.48
CA GLY A 75 -10.11 3.18 3.88
C GLY A 75 -9.28 4.28 3.24
N ASN A 76 -7.96 4.14 3.26
CA ASN A 76 -7.05 5.10 2.63
C ASN A 76 -7.20 5.08 1.11
N PHE A 77 -7.38 3.90 0.50
CA PHE A 77 -7.59 3.76 -0.93
C PHE A 77 -8.86 4.46 -1.44
N ARG A 78 -9.99 4.37 -0.71
CA ARG A 78 -11.22 5.07 -1.10
C ARG A 78 -11.02 6.59 -1.23
N ARG A 79 -10.25 7.18 -0.32
CA ARG A 79 -9.92 8.61 -0.36
C ARG A 79 -8.93 8.93 -1.49
N ALA A 80 -8.01 8.02 -1.78
CA ALA A 80 -7.05 8.20 -2.87
C ALA A 80 -7.72 8.26 -4.25
N LYS A 81 -8.82 7.55 -4.46
CA LYS A 81 -9.63 7.65 -5.70
C LYS A 81 -10.21 9.04 -5.95
N GLU A 82 -10.42 9.83 -4.91
CA GLU A 82 -10.96 11.19 -5.03
C GLU A 82 -9.88 12.19 -5.55
N ILE A 83 -8.62 11.73 -5.67
CA ILE A 83 -7.51 12.53 -6.13
C ILE A 83 -7.22 12.22 -7.60
N LYS A 84 -7.04 13.28 -8.41
CA LYS A 84 -6.86 13.21 -9.88
C LYS A 84 -5.62 12.45 -10.36
N PHE A 85 -4.78 11.93 -9.46
CA PHE A 85 -3.53 11.25 -9.81
C PHE A 85 -3.71 9.76 -10.18
N PHE A 86 -4.84 9.13 -9.84
CA PHE A 86 -5.06 7.73 -10.17
C PHE A 86 -5.79 7.58 -11.50
N THR A 87 -5.19 6.84 -12.42
CA THR A 87 -5.88 6.38 -13.63
C THR A 87 -6.86 5.26 -13.26
N LYS A 88 -7.86 5.00 -14.11
CA LYS A 88 -8.78 3.86 -13.94
C LYS A 88 -8.04 2.53 -13.79
N GLU A 89 -6.97 2.35 -14.58
CA GLU A 89 -6.08 1.19 -14.48
C GLU A 89 -5.40 1.09 -13.10
N SER A 90 -4.92 2.21 -12.55
CA SER A 90 -4.31 2.26 -11.22
C SER A 90 -5.31 1.86 -10.13
N GLU A 91 -6.57 2.31 -10.26
CA GLU A 91 -7.63 1.93 -9.32
C GLU A 91 -7.98 0.44 -9.38
N GLU A 92 -8.05 -0.14 -10.57
CA GLU A 92 -8.33 -1.57 -10.75
C GLU A 92 -7.20 -2.42 -10.15
N LEU A 93 -5.95 -2.04 -10.38
CA LEU A 93 -4.77 -2.70 -9.80
C LEU A 93 -4.77 -2.62 -8.27
N LEU A 94 -5.03 -1.44 -7.70
CA LEU A 94 -5.10 -1.26 -6.25
C LEU A 94 -6.25 -2.03 -5.61
N SER A 95 -7.41 -2.10 -6.27
CA SER A 95 -8.55 -2.90 -5.80
C SER A 95 -8.19 -4.39 -5.77
N LYS A 96 -7.56 -4.89 -6.83
CA LYS A 96 -7.08 -6.27 -6.93
C LYS A 96 -6.03 -6.59 -5.86
N ALA A 97 -5.15 -5.64 -5.54
CA ALA A 97 -4.15 -5.80 -4.49
C ALA A 97 -4.79 -5.91 -3.09
N ILE A 98 -5.82 -5.12 -2.81
CA ILE A 98 -6.58 -5.22 -1.55
C ILE A 98 -7.22 -6.60 -1.42
N GLU A 99 -7.85 -7.09 -2.49
CA GLU A 99 -8.48 -8.40 -2.49
C GLU A 99 -7.48 -9.53 -2.26
N LYS A 100 -6.36 -9.55 -3.01
CA LYS A 100 -5.30 -10.56 -2.84
C LYS A 100 -4.67 -10.50 -1.45
N ARG A 101 -4.33 -9.31 -0.95
CA ARG A 101 -3.82 -9.13 0.43
C ARG A 101 -4.82 -9.66 1.45
N ASN A 102 -6.11 -9.33 1.32
CA ASN A 102 -7.13 -9.80 2.25
C ASN A 102 -7.32 -11.31 2.21
N PHE A 103 -7.20 -11.92 1.03
CA PHE A 103 -7.16 -13.37 0.92
C PHE A 103 -5.97 -13.95 1.70
N ILE A 104 -4.75 -13.46 1.46
CA ILE A 104 -3.55 -13.98 2.13
C ILE A 104 -3.61 -13.78 3.65
N VAL A 105 -4.02 -12.60 4.12
CA VAL A 105 -3.99 -12.27 5.56
C VAL A 105 -5.16 -12.89 6.32
N HIS A 106 -6.34 -13.03 5.72
CA HIS A 106 -7.55 -13.42 6.45
C HIS A 106 -8.17 -14.75 6.00
N ARG A 107 -7.92 -15.22 4.77
CA ARG A 107 -8.60 -16.39 4.20
C ARG A 107 -7.68 -17.59 3.98
N LEU A 108 -6.41 -17.38 3.65
CA LEU A 108 -5.46 -18.47 3.37
C LEU A 108 -5.43 -19.49 4.52
N PHE A 109 -5.23 -19.02 5.75
CA PHE A 109 -5.18 -19.91 6.92
C PHE A 109 -6.53 -20.56 7.22
N LYS A 110 -7.64 -19.86 6.97
CA LYS A 110 -8.98 -20.40 7.17
C LYS A 110 -9.31 -21.53 6.17
N GLU A 111 -8.92 -21.35 4.92
CA GLU A 111 -9.05 -22.40 3.91
C GLU A 111 -8.10 -23.56 4.17
N ASP A 112 -6.90 -23.26 4.65
CA ASP A 112 -5.94 -24.30 4.97
C ASP A 112 -6.40 -25.18 6.13
N LEU A 113 -7.10 -24.66 7.13
CA LEU A 113 -7.71 -25.48 8.18
C LEU A 113 -8.64 -26.57 7.65
N GLN A 114 -9.24 -26.36 6.47
CA GLN A 114 -10.10 -27.35 5.81
C GLN A 114 -9.33 -28.26 4.86
N LYS A 115 -8.31 -27.74 4.18
CA LYS A 115 -7.58 -28.42 3.10
C LYS A 115 -6.30 -29.14 3.58
N ASN A 116 -5.77 -28.69 4.71
CA ASN A 116 -4.52 -29.12 5.34
C ASN A 116 -3.29 -29.11 4.40
N TYR A 117 -3.21 -28.11 3.52
CA TYR A 117 -2.13 -27.97 2.55
C TYR A 117 -0.85 -27.42 3.15
N LEU A 118 -0.87 -26.63 4.22
CA LEU A 118 0.36 -26.27 4.93
C LEU A 118 1.07 -27.51 5.48
N GLU A 119 0.34 -28.51 5.99
CA GLU A 119 0.96 -29.73 6.51
C GLU A 119 1.37 -30.73 5.44
N THR A 120 0.77 -30.66 4.24
CA THR A 120 0.93 -31.69 3.19
C THR A 120 1.60 -31.21 1.91
N ASN A 121 1.29 -29.99 1.47
CA ASN A 121 1.80 -29.39 0.23
C ASN A 121 1.78 -27.85 0.27
N PRO A 122 2.70 -27.19 1.03
CA PRO A 122 2.76 -25.73 1.12
C PRO A 122 2.90 -25.04 -0.23
N LYS A 123 3.56 -25.70 -1.20
CA LYS A 123 3.79 -25.19 -2.55
C LYS A 123 2.50 -24.89 -3.31
N PHE A 124 1.39 -25.49 -2.91
CA PHE A 124 0.06 -25.16 -3.43
C PHE A 124 -0.21 -23.66 -3.42
N TYR A 125 0.25 -22.94 -2.38
CA TYR A 125 0.03 -21.51 -2.23
C TYR A 125 1.08 -20.63 -2.91
N PHE A 126 2.19 -21.19 -3.41
CA PHE A 126 3.33 -20.40 -3.87
C PHE A 126 3.00 -19.50 -5.05
N ASN A 127 2.24 -20.00 -6.02
CA ASN A 127 1.84 -19.21 -7.19
C ASN A 127 1.02 -17.98 -6.77
N GLU A 128 0.01 -18.18 -5.90
CA GLU A 128 -0.83 -17.08 -5.41
C GLU A 128 -0.01 -16.05 -4.62
N LEU A 129 0.93 -16.51 -3.79
CA LEU A 129 1.83 -15.64 -3.03
C LEU A 129 2.76 -14.84 -3.96
N GLU A 130 3.35 -15.48 -4.96
CA GLU A 130 4.27 -14.83 -5.91
C GLU A 130 3.56 -13.83 -6.81
N GLU A 131 2.36 -14.16 -7.31
CA GLU A 131 1.51 -13.22 -8.03
C GLU A 131 1.15 -12.00 -7.16
N THR A 132 0.83 -12.24 -5.89
CA THR A 132 0.52 -11.15 -4.95
C THR A 132 1.73 -10.26 -4.71
N ILE A 133 2.92 -10.83 -4.51
CA ILE A 133 4.17 -10.09 -4.35
C ILE A 133 4.45 -9.22 -5.58
N SER A 134 4.36 -9.81 -6.78
CA SER A 134 4.58 -9.10 -8.04
C SER A 134 3.63 -7.91 -8.18
N LEU A 135 2.33 -8.14 -7.95
CA LEU A 135 1.32 -7.10 -8.00
C LEU A 135 1.60 -5.95 -7.02
N LEU A 136 1.90 -6.26 -5.75
CA LEU A 136 2.17 -5.25 -4.73
C LEU A 136 3.43 -4.44 -5.05
N ASN A 137 4.47 -5.08 -5.58
CA ASN A 137 5.69 -4.39 -6.02
C ASN A 137 5.41 -3.41 -7.17
N SER A 138 4.73 -3.85 -8.22
CA SER A 138 4.41 -2.98 -9.37
C SER A 138 3.59 -1.76 -8.95
N ILE A 139 2.63 -1.94 -8.04
CA ILE A 139 1.85 -0.82 -7.49
C ILE A 139 2.76 0.10 -6.69
N ASN A 140 3.67 -0.44 -5.88
CA ASN A 140 4.56 0.35 -5.04
C ASN A 140 5.50 1.23 -5.89
N GLU A 141 6.03 0.69 -6.97
CA GLU A 141 6.79 1.45 -7.96
C GLU A 141 5.95 2.59 -8.55
N GLY A 142 4.70 2.31 -8.94
CA GLY A 142 3.76 3.33 -9.44
C GLY A 142 3.49 4.45 -8.43
N LEU A 143 3.26 4.12 -7.15
CA LEU A 143 3.07 5.11 -6.10
C LEU A 143 4.33 5.95 -5.86
N VAL A 144 5.52 5.34 -5.89
CA VAL A 144 6.79 6.07 -5.75
C VAL A 144 6.95 7.07 -6.89
N GLU A 145 6.60 6.71 -8.12
CA GLU A 145 6.65 7.64 -9.26
C GLU A 145 5.63 8.79 -9.14
N ILE A 146 4.40 8.52 -8.67
CA ILE A 146 3.42 9.59 -8.37
C ILE A 146 3.99 10.55 -7.32
N PHE A 147 4.57 10.01 -6.25
CA PHE A 147 5.14 10.82 -5.19
C PHE A 147 6.35 11.66 -5.65
N LYS A 148 7.19 11.11 -6.55
CA LYS A 148 8.28 11.87 -7.18
C LYS A 148 7.75 13.04 -8.01
N LYS A 149 6.66 12.85 -8.77
CA LYS A 149 6.03 13.92 -9.56
C LYS A 149 5.47 15.03 -8.67
N GLN A 150 4.74 14.69 -7.60
CA GLN A 150 4.24 15.67 -6.63
C GLN A 150 5.38 16.51 -6.00
N LYS A 151 6.52 15.88 -5.69
CA LYS A 151 7.70 16.60 -5.19
C LYS A 151 8.33 17.56 -6.20
N GLN A 152 8.26 17.24 -7.50
CA GLN A 152 8.77 18.12 -8.55
C GLN A 152 7.87 19.34 -8.70
N GLU A 153 6.54 19.16 -8.71
CA GLU A 153 5.56 20.26 -8.74
C GLU A 153 5.79 21.23 -7.57
N HIS A 154 6.00 20.71 -6.35
CA HIS A 154 6.34 21.54 -5.20
C HIS A 154 7.64 22.37 -5.39
N LYS A 155 8.65 21.85 -6.11
CA LYS A 155 9.89 22.62 -6.38
C LYS A 155 9.66 23.80 -7.33
N PHE A 156 8.59 23.79 -8.13
CA PHE A 156 8.24 24.90 -9.03
C PHE A 156 7.37 25.96 -8.34
N ILE A 157 6.81 25.66 -7.17
CA ILE A 157 6.01 26.60 -6.35
C ILE A 157 6.91 27.50 -5.48
N TRP A 158 8.21 27.20 -5.38
CA TRP A 158 9.22 28.00 -4.67
C TRP A 158 9.90 29.05 -5.54
#